data_AF-A0A5J4P8Z3-F1
#
_entry.id   AF-A0A5J4P8Z3-F1
#
_cell.length_a   1.000
_cell.length_b   1.000
_cell.length_c   1.000
_cell.angle_alpha   90.00
_cell.angle_beta   90.00
_cell.angle_gamma   90.00
#
_symmetry.space_group_name_H-M   'P 1'
#
loop_
_entity.id
_entity.type
_entity.pdbx_description
1 polymer ?
#
loop_
_entity_poly.entity_id
_entity_poly.type
_entity_poly.pdbx_seq_one_letter_code
_entity_poly.pdbx_strand_id
1 'polypeptide(L)'
;MITNEQIETFVAQAHRYGNAGLMMCSSGNLSWRIGEEVLLSGTGSWVPNLTKEKVAVCNIATGALVSGVRASMESTFHLGIMRIREDVNVVLHFQSEYATAVACMTKKPESFNVSAEIPIHVG
;
A
#
# COMPACT_ATOMS: atom_id res chain seq x y z
N MET A 1 9.47 1.62 19.31
CA MET A 1 8.43 2.65 19.48
C MET A 1 8.44 3.51 18.23
N ILE A 2 7.27 3.64 17.59
CA ILE A 2 7.11 4.44 16.38
C ILE A 2 7.25 5.94 16.70
N THR A 3 8.00 6.66 15.85
CA THR A 3 8.24 8.10 16.00
C THR A 3 7.33 8.93 15.08
N ASN A 4 7.17 10.22 15.42
CA ASN A 4 6.45 11.17 14.56
C ASN A 4 7.10 11.31 13.18
N GLU A 5 8.43 11.22 13.09
CA GLU A 5 9.16 11.26 11.82
C GLU A 5 8.82 10.08 10.91
N GLN A 6 8.61 8.89 11.49
CA GLN A 6 8.18 7.71 10.74
C GLN A 6 6.74 7.88 10.24
N ILE A 7 5.83 8.43 11.05
CA ILE A 7 4.47 8.74 10.61
C ILE A 7 4.48 9.76 9.47
N GLU A 8 5.29 10.81 9.57
CA GLU A 8 5.43 11.81 8.50
C GLU A 8 5.95 11.21 7.20
N THR A 9 6.97 10.37 7.30
CA THR A 9 7.52 9.64 6.15
C THR A 9 6.44 8.76 5.51
N PHE A 10 5.66 8.04 6.32
CA PHE A 10 4.58 7.18 5.84
C PHE A 10 3.51 7.96 5.08
N VAL A 11 3.07 9.10 5.64
CA VAL A 11 2.09 10.00 5.00
C VAL A 11 2.65 10.57 3.69
N ALA A 12 3.90 11.05 3.68
CA ALA A 12 4.53 11.57 2.48
C ALA A 12 4.64 10.52 1.36
N GLN A 13 4.95 9.26 1.69
CA GLN A 13 4.97 8.18 0.70
C GLN A 13 3.56 7.82 0.22
N ALA A 14 2.55 7.84 1.08
CA ALA A 14 1.16 7.63 0.68
C ALA A 14 0.72 8.67 -0.37
N HIS A 15 1.05 9.95 -0.14
CA HIS A 15 0.78 11.03 -1.11
C HIS A 15 1.55 10.83 -2.41
N ARG A 16 2.83 10.43 -2.34
CA ARG A 16 3.65 10.13 -3.53
C ARG A 16 3.01 9.05 -4.41
N TYR A 17 2.50 7.98 -3.82
CA TYR A 17 1.83 6.91 -4.57
C TYR A 17 0.50 7.38 -5.19
N GLY A 18 -0.23 8.25 -4.51
CA GLY A 18 -1.41 8.91 -5.06
C GLY A 18 -1.08 9.80 -6.26
N ASN A 19 -0.04 10.64 -6.13
CA ASN A 19 0.44 11.52 -7.21
C ASN A 19 0.94 10.74 -8.44
N ALA A 20 1.41 9.51 -8.25
CA ALA A 20 1.80 8.61 -9.33
C ALA A 20 0.60 7.91 -10.02
N GLY A 21 -0.64 8.18 -9.61
CA GLY A 21 -1.84 7.59 -10.21
C GLY A 21 -2.03 6.10 -9.90
N LEU A 22 -1.43 5.59 -8.82
CA LEU A 22 -1.52 4.16 -8.48
C LEU A 22 -2.88 3.77 -7.89
N MET A 23 -3.62 4.71 -7.31
CA MET A 23 -4.97 4.49 -6.78
C MET A 23 -5.75 5.80 -6.75
N MET A 24 -7.08 5.71 -6.61
CA MET A 24 -7.98 6.86 -6.65
C MET A 24 -8.90 6.86 -5.43
N CYS A 25 -9.15 8.05 -4.87
CA CYS A 25 -10.04 8.26 -3.72
C CYS A 25 -9.68 7.33 -2.55
N SER A 26 -10.65 6.51 -2.09
CA SER A 26 -10.50 5.58 -0.98
C SER A 26 -10.09 4.16 -1.40
N SER A 27 -9.65 3.95 -2.65
CA SER A 27 -9.15 2.63 -3.06
C SER A 27 -7.71 2.43 -2.61
N GLY A 28 -7.34 1.16 -2.40
CA GLY A 28 -6.02 0.76 -1.95
C GLY A 28 -5.77 1.00 -0.46
N ASN A 29 -4.62 0.50 0.00
CA ASN A 29 -4.11 0.70 1.36
C ASN A 29 -2.61 0.44 1.41
N LEU A 30 -1.97 1.06 2.39
CA LEU A 30 -0.52 1.03 2.58
C LEU A 30 -0.19 0.52 3.97
N SER A 31 0.90 -0.23 4.09
CA SER A 31 1.47 -0.63 5.37
C SER A 31 2.99 -0.58 5.39
N TRP A 32 3.58 -0.28 6.54
CA TRP A 32 5.02 -0.24 6.74
C TRP A 32 5.42 -0.82 8.11
N ARG A 33 6.21 -1.91 8.09
CA ARG A 33 6.81 -2.56 9.26
C ARG A 33 7.87 -1.66 9.91
N ILE A 34 7.79 -1.54 11.22
CA ILE A 34 8.78 -0.89 12.08
C ILE A 34 9.00 -1.77 13.31
N GLY A 35 10.00 -2.65 13.23
CA GLY A 35 10.22 -3.67 14.26
C GLY A 35 9.06 -4.66 14.34
N GLU A 36 8.44 -4.76 15.51
CA GLU A 36 7.29 -5.65 15.78
C GLU A 36 5.93 -4.99 15.49
N GLU A 37 5.92 -3.71 15.14
CA GLU A 37 4.72 -2.92 14.85
C GLU A 37 4.63 -2.58 13.36
N VAL A 38 3.44 -2.21 12.92
CA VAL A 38 3.19 -1.77 11.55
C VAL A 38 2.35 -0.50 11.55
N LEU A 39 2.76 0.47 10.72
CA LEU A 39 1.92 1.60 10.31
C LEU A 39 0.98 1.13 9.21
N LEU A 40 -0.31 1.41 9.32
CA LEU A 40 -1.35 1.02 8.38
C LEU A 40 -2.23 2.23 8.05
N SER A 41 -2.63 2.38 6.79
CA SER A 41 -3.70 3.33 6.44
C SER A 41 -5.01 2.92 7.13
N GLY A 42 -5.68 3.87 7.76
CA GLY A 42 -6.93 3.65 8.47
C GLY A 42 -8.10 3.34 7.54
N THR A 43 -9.13 2.67 8.07
CA THR A 43 -10.33 2.34 7.29
C THR A 43 -11.04 3.58 6.74
N GLY A 44 -11.47 3.52 5.47
CA GLY A 44 -12.14 4.63 4.79
C GLY A 44 -11.28 5.86 4.53
N SER A 45 -9.97 5.80 4.80
CA SER A 45 -9.04 6.88 4.47
C SER A 45 -8.75 6.91 2.97
N TRP A 46 -8.41 8.09 2.47
CA TRP A 46 -7.96 8.26 1.09
C TRP A 46 -6.44 8.27 1.12
N VAL A 47 -5.80 7.19 0.66
CA VAL A 47 -4.34 7.06 0.68
C VAL A 47 -3.64 8.25 0.00
N PRO A 48 -4.10 8.77 -1.16
CA PRO A 48 -3.52 9.96 -1.78
C PRO A 48 -3.54 11.23 -0.91
N ASN A 49 -4.50 11.33 0.01
CA ASN A 49 -4.70 12.47 0.92
C ASN A 49 -4.66 12.02 2.39
N LEU A 50 -3.85 11.00 2.70
CA LEU A 50 -3.81 10.42 4.05
C LEU A 50 -3.33 11.46 5.06
N THR A 51 -3.99 11.56 6.21
CA THR A 51 -3.55 12.42 7.32
C THR A 51 -3.01 11.55 8.47
N LYS A 52 -2.20 12.15 9.35
CA LYS A 52 -1.60 11.46 10.50
C LYS A 52 -2.63 10.81 11.40
N GLU A 53 -3.76 11.48 11.61
CA GLU A 53 -4.86 11.05 12.49
C GLU A 53 -5.61 9.84 11.92
N LYS A 54 -5.35 9.50 10.65
CA LYS A 54 -5.89 8.34 9.96
C LYS A 54 -4.84 7.24 9.77
N VAL A 55 -3.68 7.33 10.42
CA VAL A 55 -2.68 6.26 10.46
C VAL A 55 -2.94 5.37 11.68
N ALA A 56 -3.17 4.09 11.44
CA ALA A 56 -3.30 3.07 12.47
C ALA A 56 -1.95 2.42 12.79
N VAL A 57 -1.78 2.02 14.03
CA VAL A 57 -0.64 1.21 14.49
C VAL A 57 -1.17 -0.13 14.99
N CYS A 58 -0.63 -1.23 14.46
CA CYS A 58 -0.94 -2.58 14.92
C CYS A 58 0.33 -3.35 15.30
N ASN A 59 0.23 -4.27 16.25
CA ASN A 59 1.26 -5.28 16.47
C ASN A 59 1.20 -6.34 15.36
N ILE A 60 2.35 -6.72 14.80
CA ILE A 60 2.40 -7.65 13.65
C ILE A 60 1.98 -9.04 14.07
N ALA A 61 2.53 -9.58 15.17
CA ALA A 61 2.29 -10.96 15.58
C ALA A 61 0.82 -11.21 15.93
N THR A 62 0.22 -10.33 16.73
CA THR A 62 -1.15 -10.50 17.22
C THR A 62 -2.20 -9.84 16.32
N GLY A 63 -1.83 -8.81 15.56
CA GLY A 63 -2.77 -7.95 14.86
C GLY A 63 -3.54 -7.00 15.78
N ALA A 64 -3.19 -6.95 17.07
CA ALA A 64 -3.83 -6.07 18.02
C ALA A 64 -3.58 -4.61 17.65
N LEU A 65 -4.64 -3.81 17.73
CA LEU A 65 -4.57 -2.38 17.49
C LEU A 65 -3.88 -1.70 18.69
N VAL A 66 -2.76 -1.02 18.44
CA VAL A 66 -1.98 -0.29 19.44
C VAL A 66 -2.43 1.17 19.50
N SER A 67 -2.79 1.76 18.36
CA SER A 67 -3.34 3.12 18.29
C SER A 67 -4.85 3.17 18.56
N GLY A 68 -5.43 4.37 18.72
CA GLY A 68 -6.90 4.53 18.73
C GLY A 68 -7.58 4.53 17.35
N VAL A 69 -6.80 4.39 16.27
CA VAL A 69 -7.29 4.55 14.88
C VAL A 69 -7.57 3.19 14.27
N ARG A 70 -8.80 2.96 13.79
CA ARG A 70 -9.17 1.69 13.16
C ARG A 70 -8.40 1.48 11.84
N ALA A 71 -7.62 0.41 11.76
CA ALA A 71 -6.88 0.00 10.56
C ALA A 71 -7.80 -0.36 9.38
N SER A 72 -7.24 -0.44 8.17
CA SER A 72 -7.92 -0.92 6.97
C SER A 72 -8.67 -2.25 7.21
N MET A 73 -9.84 -2.40 6.58
CA MET A 73 -10.60 -3.67 6.56
C MET A 73 -9.79 -4.83 5.97
N GLU A 74 -8.78 -4.50 5.16
CA GLU A 74 -7.89 -5.44 4.50
C GLU A 74 -6.57 -5.68 5.27
N SER A 75 -6.44 -5.12 6.47
CA SER A 75 -5.23 -5.26 7.32
C SER A 75 -4.81 -6.71 7.58
N THR A 76 -5.75 -7.66 7.58
CA THR A 76 -5.49 -9.09 7.79
C THR A 76 -4.42 -9.63 6.83
N PHE A 77 -4.50 -9.32 5.53
CA PHE A 77 -3.50 -9.85 4.58
C PHE A 77 -2.17 -9.10 4.65
N HIS A 78 -2.18 -7.79 4.96
CA HIS A 78 -0.94 -7.03 5.18
C HIS A 78 -0.12 -7.65 6.32
N LEU A 79 -0.77 -7.88 7.46
CA LEU A 79 -0.17 -8.53 8.61
C LEU A 79 0.24 -9.98 8.30
N GLY A 80 -0.59 -10.72 7.57
CA GLY A 80 -0.30 -12.09 7.14
C GLY A 80 0.98 -12.17 6.29
N ILE A 81 1.12 -11.28 5.30
CA ILE A 81 2.34 -11.20 4.48
C ILE A 81 3.54 -10.90 5.37
N MET A 82 3.45 -9.91 6.26
CA MET A 82 4.55 -9.55 7.16
C MET A 82 4.90 -10.68 8.16
N ARG A 83 3.96 -11.51 8.58
CA ARG A 83 4.29 -12.67 9.44
C ARG A 83 5.08 -13.73 8.68
N ILE A 84 4.77 -13.94 7.40
CA ILE A 84 5.38 -14.99 6.57
C ILE A 84 6.70 -14.50 5.94
N ARG A 85 6.78 -13.20 5.63
CA ARG A 85 7.90 -12.57 4.91
C ARG A 85 8.58 -11.55 5.81
N GLU A 86 9.53 -12.03 6.60
CA GLU A 86 10.36 -11.19 7.48
C GLU A 86 11.23 -10.18 6.71
N ASP A 87 11.55 -10.50 5.45
CA ASP A 87 12.30 -9.63 4.54
C ASP A 87 11.45 -8.48 3.96
N VAL A 88 10.13 -8.55 4.09
CA VAL A 88 9.20 -7.53 3.58
C VAL A 88 8.89 -6.49 4.64
N ASN A 89 9.09 -5.22 4.27
CA ASN A 89 8.80 -4.07 5.11
C ASN A 89 7.58 -3.27 4.69
N VAL A 90 7.25 -3.23 3.39
CA VAL A 90 6.15 -2.42 2.87
C VAL A 90 5.23 -3.30 2.03
N VAL A 91 3.92 -3.15 2.24
CA VAL A 91 2.89 -3.75 1.39
C VAL A 91 1.96 -2.62 0.94
N LEU A 92 1.79 -2.50 -0.38
CA LEU A 92 0.89 -1.55 -1.03
C LEU A 92 -0.14 -2.34 -1.84
N HIS A 93 -1.41 -2.22 -1.46
CA HIS A 93 -2.53 -2.61 -2.29
C HIS A 93 -2.98 -1.38 -3.08
N PHE A 94 -3.00 -1.48 -4.41
CA PHE A 94 -3.30 -0.36 -5.30
C PHE A 94 -4.09 -0.83 -6.53
N GLN A 95 -4.57 0.13 -7.32
CA GLN A 95 -5.46 -0.09 -8.47
C GLN A 95 -5.07 0.84 -9.64
N SER A 96 -3.86 0.66 -10.17
CA SER A 96 -3.39 1.46 -11.31
C SER A 96 -4.22 1.16 -12.56
N GLU A 97 -4.33 2.15 -13.46
CA GLU A 97 -5.20 2.14 -14.64
C GLU A 97 -5.15 0.81 -15.44
N TYR A 98 -4.00 0.51 -16.06
CA TYR A 98 -3.88 -0.65 -16.95
C TYR A 98 -3.88 -1.99 -16.20
N ALA A 99 -3.28 -2.07 -15.01
CA ALA A 99 -3.28 -3.31 -14.22
C ALA A 99 -4.69 -3.69 -13.77
N THR A 100 -5.52 -2.70 -13.42
CA THR A 100 -6.92 -2.91 -13.07
C THR A 100 -7.73 -3.40 -14.28
N ALA A 101 -7.47 -2.83 -15.46
CA ALA A 101 -8.08 -3.33 -16.70
C ALA A 101 -7.73 -4.80 -16.94
N VAL A 102 -6.46 -5.19 -16.77
CA VAL A 102 -6.03 -6.61 -16.87
C VAL A 102 -6.68 -7.48 -15.80
N ALA A 103 -6.82 -6.99 -14.56
CA ALA A 103 -7.48 -7.73 -13.48
C ALA A 103 -8.95 -8.07 -13.83
N CYS A 104 -9.62 -7.17 -14.56
CA CYS A 104 -11.00 -7.34 -15.03
C CYS A 104 -11.15 -8.18 -16.32
N MET A 105 -10.06 -8.52 -17.03
CA MET A 105 -10.14 -9.32 -18.25
C MET A 105 -10.61 -10.76 -17.96
N THR A 106 -11.53 -11.27 -18.79
CA THR A 106 -11.96 -12.68 -18.79
C THR A 106 -10.80 -13.60 -19.13
N LYS A 107 -10.01 -13.25 -20.15
CA LYS A 107 -8.77 -13.95 -20.51
C LYS A 107 -7.58 -13.06 -20.21
N LYS A 108 -6.89 -13.35 -19.10
CA LYS A 108 -5.67 -12.65 -18.69
C LYS A 108 -4.48 -13.11 -19.53
N PRO A 109 -3.45 -12.25 -19.73
CA PRO A 109 -2.23 -12.66 -20.41
C PRO A 109 -1.55 -13.80 -19.62
N GLU A 110 -1.01 -14.78 -20.35
CA GLU A 110 -0.28 -15.92 -19.77
C GLU A 110 1.12 -15.52 -19.28
N SER A 111 1.64 -14.40 -19.78
CA SER A 111 2.92 -13.84 -19.39
C SER A 111 2.90 -12.32 -19.40
N PHE A 112 3.58 -11.71 -18.43
CA PHE A 112 3.86 -10.27 -18.36
C PHE A 112 5.30 -9.93 -18.78
N ASN A 113 6.08 -10.92 -19.21
CA ASN A 113 7.45 -10.73 -19.67
C ASN A 113 7.45 -10.16 -21.09
N VAL A 114 7.25 -8.85 -21.19
CA VAL A 114 7.27 -8.11 -22.46
C VAL A 114 8.66 -7.57 -22.76
N SER A 115 9.02 -7.50 -24.03
CA SER A 115 10.17 -6.71 -24.46
C SER A 115 9.75 -5.25 -24.55
N ALA A 116 10.49 -4.35 -23.92
CA ALA A 116 10.24 -2.91 -24.02
C ALA A 116 10.68 -2.43 -25.41
N GLU A 117 9.74 -2.40 -26.36
CA GLU A 117 9.97 -1.80 -27.67
C GLU A 117 9.68 -0.30 -27.58
N ILE A 118 10.73 0.52 -27.68
CA ILE A 118 10.59 1.97 -27.80
C ILE A 118 10.59 2.29 -29.30
N PRO A 119 9.48 2.75 -29.89
CA PRO A 119 9.50 3.26 -31.25
C PRO A 119 10.35 4.54 -31.27
N ILE A 120 11.60 4.44 -31.71
CA ILE A 120 12.42 5.61 -32.01
C ILE A 120 12.04 6.05 -33.42
N HIS A 121 11.30 7.16 -33.52
CA HIS A 121 11.17 7.87 -34.79
C HIS A 121 12.50 8.58 -35.05
N VAL A 122 13.31 8.02 -35.96
CA VAL A 122 14.51 8.69 -36.47
C VAL A 122 14.05 9.60 -37.61
N GLY A 123 13.79 10.86 -37.27
CA GLY A 123 13.54 11.95 -38.22
C GLY A 123 14.76 12.84 -38.33
#